data_AF-J5UKY2-F1
#
_entry.id   AF-J5UKY2-F1
#
_cell.length_a   1.000
_cell.length_b   1.000
_cell.length_c   1.000
_cell.angle_alpha   90.00
_cell.angle_beta   90.00
_cell.angle_gamma   90.00
#
_symmetry.space_group_name_H-M   'P 1'
#
loop_
_entity.id
_entity.type
_entity.pdbx_description
1 polymer ?
#
loop_
_entity_poly.entity_id
_entity_poly.type
_entity_poly.pdbx_seq_one_letter_code
_entity_poly.pdbx_strand_id
1 'polypeptide(L)'
;MIEYKFYTDEFCGKAISEEDWRGCETFASAYIRKHFVGFSVEADDYKHGICAVAEAKQTVDQGVLESQTVGSWSKHYSVNSVSDKDRLINAAMLYLSEYRKGVEWA
;
A
#
# COMPACT_ATOMS: atom_id res chain seq x y z
N MET A 1 10.70 -11.61 5.31
CA MET A 1 9.51 -12.47 5.36
C MET A 1 8.70 -12.02 6.54
N ILE A 2 7.71 -11.18 6.27
CA ILE A 2 6.75 -10.70 7.27
C ILE A 2 5.67 -11.78 7.41
N GLU A 3 5.42 -12.22 8.63
CA GLU A 3 4.38 -13.21 8.89
C GLU A 3 2.98 -12.59 8.70
N TYR A 4 2.04 -13.38 8.19
CA TYR A 4 0.65 -12.93 8.02
C TYR A 4 0.04 -12.44 9.34
N LYS A 5 0.42 -13.05 10.47
CA LYS A 5 0.03 -12.58 11.81
C LYS A 5 0.42 -11.13 12.09
N PHE A 6 1.58 -10.68 11.65
CA PHE A 6 2.01 -9.30 11.80
C PHE A 6 1.13 -8.34 11.00
N TYR A 7 0.75 -8.76 9.78
CA TYR A 7 -0.17 -8.01 8.93
C TYR A 7 -1.59 -7.89 9.52
N THR A 8 -2.10 -8.96 10.14
CA THR A 8 -3.46 -8.94 10.70
C THR A 8 -3.54 -8.34 12.10
N ASP A 9 -2.55 -8.59 12.96
CA ASP A 9 -2.58 -8.25 14.38
C ASP A 9 -1.99 -6.87 14.66
N GLU A 10 -0.82 -6.58 14.08
CA GLU A 10 -0.11 -5.31 14.31
C GLU A 10 -0.50 -4.25 13.28
N PHE A 11 -0.53 -4.62 12.00
CA PHE A 11 -0.89 -3.70 10.91
C PHE A 11 -2.43 -3.59 10.70
N CYS A 12 -3.23 -4.51 11.27
CA CYS A 12 -4.70 -4.54 11.13
C CYS A 12 -5.22 -4.58 9.69
N GLY A 13 -4.42 -5.08 8.74
CA GLY A 13 -4.77 -5.15 7.33
C GLY A 13 -5.83 -6.24 7.05
N LYS A 14 -6.80 -5.92 6.19
CA LYS A 14 -7.91 -6.82 5.82
C LYS A 14 -8.04 -7.04 4.31
N ALA A 15 -7.19 -6.42 3.51
CA ALA A 15 -7.31 -6.42 2.06
C ALA A 15 -6.76 -7.71 1.41
N ILE A 16 -5.81 -8.40 2.04
CA ILE A 16 -5.07 -9.52 1.43
C ILE A 16 -5.34 -10.83 2.18
N SER A 17 -5.68 -11.88 1.43
CA SER A 17 -5.80 -13.25 1.93
C SER A 17 -4.43 -13.87 2.20
N GLU A 18 -4.32 -14.78 3.17
CA GLU A 18 -3.05 -15.46 3.52
C GLU A 18 -2.36 -16.14 2.33
N GLU A 19 -3.16 -16.65 1.39
CA GLU A 19 -2.73 -17.33 0.16
C GLU A 19 -1.93 -16.41 -0.76
N ASP A 20 -2.38 -15.16 -0.90
CA ASP A 20 -1.79 -14.14 -1.79
C ASP A 20 -0.71 -13.32 -1.07
N TRP A 21 -0.73 -13.31 0.27
CA TRP A 21 0.21 -12.58 1.11
C TRP A 21 1.68 -12.84 0.75
N ARG A 22 2.06 -14.10 0.49
CA ARG A 22 3.45 -14.43 0.12
C ARG A 22 3.89 -13.80 -1.20
N GLY A 23 2.99 -13.75 -2.18
CA GLY A 23 3.25 -13.11 -3.47
C GLY A 23 3.38 -11.60 -3.31
N CYS A 24 2.43 -11.00 -2.60
CA CYS A 24 2.41 -9.57 -2.31
C CYS A 24 3.60 -9.11 -1.45
N GLU A 25 4.04 -9.86 -0.44
CA GLU A 25 5.21 -9.55 0.40
C GLU A 25 6.52 -9.61 -0.42
N THR A 26 6.66 -10.63 -1.27
CA THR A 26 7.82 -10.76 -2.15
C THR A 26 7.88 -9.58 -3.13
N PHE A 27 6.74 -9.19 -3.70
CA PHE A 27 6.67 -8.03 -4.57
C PHE A 27 6.99 -6.73 -3.83
N ALA A 28 6.33 -6.48 -2.69
CA ALA A 28 6.49 -5.25 -1.92
C ALA A 28 7.92 -5.08 -1.39
N SER A 29 8.54 -6.15 -0.89
CA SER A 29 9.94 -6.13 -0.44
C SER A 29 10.92 -5.83 -1.58
N ALA A 30 10.71 -6.42 -2.77
CA ALA A 30 11.50 -6.11 -3.95
C ALA A 30 11.27 -4.67 -4.42
N TYR A 31 10.03 -4.18 -4.35
CA TYR A 31 9.65 -2.82 -4.75
C TYR A 31 10.33 -1.77 -3.88
N ILE A 32 10.29 -1.94 -2.55
CA ILE A 32 10.93 -1.02 -1.61
C ILE A 32 12.44 -1.05 -1.79
N ARG A 33 13.06 -2.23 -1.93
CA ARG A 33 14.51 -2.34 -2.17
C ARG A 33 14.95 -1.61 -3.45
N LYS A 34 14.10 -1.60 -4.48
CA LYS A 34 14.36 -0.94 -5.76
C LYS A 34 14.20 0.58 -5.68
N HIS A 35 13.18 1.06 -4.98
CA HIS A 35 12.81 2.49 -4.96
C HIS A 35 13.40 3.28 -3.79
N PHE A 36 13.69 2.62 -2.66
CA PHE A 36 14.16 3.24 -1.42
C PHE A 36 15.57 2.75 -1.05
N VAL A 37 16.45 2.58 -2.05
CA VAL A 37 17.85 2.24 -1.81
C VAL A 37 18.55 3.37 -1.06
N GLY A 38 19.10 3.07 0.13
CA GLY A 38 19.85 4.03 0.94
C GLY A 38 19.06 4.74 2.05
N PHE A 39 17.77 4.44 2.24
CA PHE A 39 17.03 4.92 3.41
C PHE A 39 17.35 4.07 4.65
N SER A 40 17.80 4.72 5.73
CA SER A 40 17.96 4.08 7.04
C SER A 40 16.62 4.13 7.77
N VAL A 41 15.77 3.15 7.49
CA VAL A 41 14.46 3.01 8.14
C VAL A 41 14.57 2.06 9.32
N GLU A 42 13.83 2.35 10.39
CA GLU A 42 13.72 1.43 11.51
C GLU A 42 13.08 0.11 11.04
N ALA A 43 13.42 -0.98 11.73
CA ALA A 43 12.98 -2.31 11.32
C ALA A 43 11.46 -2.44 11.30
N ASP A 44 10.76 -1.69 12.18
CA ASP A 44 9.30 -1.73 12.28
C ASP A 44 8.62 -0.88 11.20
N ASP A 45 9.10 0.33 10.91
CA ASP A 45 8.62 1.14 9.79
C ASP A 45 8.82 0.44 8.43
N TYR A 46 9.93 -0.29 8.28
CA TYR A 46 10.18 -1.10 7.09
C TYR A 46 9.11 -2.18 6.90
N LYS A 47 8.70 -2.86 8.00
CA LYS A 47 7.65 -3.87 7.94
C LYS A 47 6.30 -3.24 7.59
N HIS A 48 5.98 -2.10 8.20
CA HIS A 48 4.74 -1.37 7.92
C HIS A 48 4.68 -0.88 6.47
N GLY A 49 5.79 -0.38 5.93
CA GLY A 49 5.91 0.02 4.53
C GLY A 49 5.69 -1.14 3.56
N ILE A 50 6.23 -2.33 3.85
CA ILE A 50 5.97 -3.54 3.04
C ILE A 50 4.48 -3.89 3.05
N CYS A 51 3.84 -3.87 4.22
CA CYS A 51 2.41 -4.15 4.35
C CYS A 51 1.55 -3.15 3.56
N ALA A 52 1.88 -1.86 3.64
CA ALA A 52 1.17 -0.80 2.92
C ALA A 52 1.29 -0.93 1.40
N VAL A 53 2.49 -1.24 0.90
CA VAL A 53 2.72 -1.47 -0.54
C VAL A 53 1.99 -2.72 -1.03
N ALA A 54 1.96 -3.78 -0.22
CA ALA A 54 1.20 -4.98 -0.52
C ALA A 54 -0.29 -4.67 -0.67
N GLU A 55 -0.91 -3.90 0.24
CA GLU A 55 -2.32 -3.54 0.13
C GLU A 55 -2.60 -2.62 -1.06
N ALA A 56 -1.72 -1.66 -1.32
CA ALA A 56 -1.83 -0.80 -2.48
C ALA A 56 -1.75 -1.63 -3.79
N LYS A 57 -0.88 -2.65 -3.84
CA LYS A 57 -0.81 -3.56 -5.00
C LYS A 57 -2.10 -4.35 -5.17
N GLN A 58 -2.70 -4.84 -4.09
CA GLN A 58 -3.99 -5.53 -4.12
C GLN A 58 -5.11 -4.60 -4.62
N THR A 59 -5.14 -3.36 -4.14
CA THR A 59 -6.12 -2.35 -4.53
C THR A 59 -5.98 -1.96 -6.01
N VAL A 60 -4.75 -1.84 -6.50
CA VAL A 60 -4.47 -1.62 -7.93
C VAL A 60 -4.95 -2.81 -8.76
N ASP A 61 -4.72 -4.03 -8.29
CA ASP A 61 -5.12 -5.27 -8.98
C ASP A 61 -6.65 -5.39 -9.10
N GLN A 62 -7.37 -5.04 -8.04
CA GLN A 62 -8.83 -5.01 -8.04
C GLN A 62 -9.43 -3.89 -8.92
N GLY A 63 -8.62 -2.91 -9.33
CA GLY A 63 -9.05 -1.77 -10.12
C GLY A 63 -9.81 -0.73 -9.30
N VAL A 64 -9.82 0.51 -9.78
CA VAL A 64 -10.66 1.56 -9.18
C VAL A 64 -12.08 1.35 -9.66
N LEU A 65 -13.03 1.43 -8.74
CA LEU A 65 -14.44 1.26 -9.05
C LEU A 65 -14.96 2.50 -9.80
N GLU A 66 -14.77 2.51 -11.12
CA GLU A 66 -15.14 3.61 -12.02
C GLU A 66 -16.66 3.77 -12.20
N SER A 67 -17.37 2.64 -12.22
CA SER A 67 -18.82 2.60 -12.33
C SER A 67 -19.39 1.41 -11.56
N GLN A 68 -20.48 1.66 -10.86
CA GLN A 68 -21.30 0.61 -10.27
C GLN A 68 -22.71 0.71 -10.83
N THR A 69 -23.19 -0.39 -11.39
CA THR A 69 -24.58 -0.54 -11.84
C THR A 69 -25.23 -1.60 -10.98
N VAL A 70 -26.32 -1.26 -10.30
CA VAL A 70 -27.07 -2.19 -9.46
C VAL A 70 -28.53 -2.06 -9.86
N GLY A 71 -29.05 -2.99 -10.67
CA GLY A 71 -30.42 -2.88 -11.19
C GLY A 71 -30.62 -1.60 -12.03
N SER A 72 -31.62 -0.78 -11.69
CA SER A 72 -31.97 0.44 -12.44
C SER A 72 -31.20 1.70 -12.02
N TRP A 73 -30.19 1.61 -11.14
CA TRP A 73 -29.35 2.75 -10.78
C TRP A 73 -27.89 2.53 -11.18
N SER A 74 -27.30 3.60 -11.70
CA SER A 74 -25.90 3.67 -12.12
C SER A 74 -25.27 4.88 -11.45
N LYS A 75 -24.09 4.70 -10.83
CA LYS A 75 -23.29 5.80 -10.31
C LYS A 75 -21.88 5.71 -10.86
N HIS A 76 -21.45 6.80 -11.49
CA HIS A 76 -20.08 6.98 -11.96
C HIS A 76 -19.31 7.78 -10.92
N TYR A 77 -18.13 7.28 -10.55
CA TYR A 77 -17.22 7.97 -9.65
C TYR A 77 -16.15 8.67 -10.49
N SER A 78 -15.90 9.95 -10.21
CA SER A 78 -14.75 10.65 -10.80
C SER A 78 -13.49 10.01 -10.22
N VAL A 79 -12.89 9.08 -10.96
CA VAL A 79 -11.64 8.47 -10.55
C VAL A 79 -10.52 9.48 -10.71
N ASN A 80 -9.95 9.90 -9.58
CA ASN A 80 -8.75 10.72 -9.61
C ASN A 80 -7.65 9.87 -10.25
N SER A 81 -7.08 10.37 -11.35
CA SER A 81 -6.10 9.69 -12.21
C SER A 81 -4.71 9.61 -11.58
N VAL A 82 -4.65 9.24 -10.30
CA VAL A 82 -3.40 8.89 -9.63
C VAL A 82 -2.94 7.56 -10.22
N SER A 83 -1.81 7.58 -10.91
CA SER A 83 -1.21 6.40 -11.52
C SER A 83 -1.01 5.30 -10.49
N ASP A 84 -1.11 4.03 -10.91
CA ASP A 84 -0.90 2.88 -10.02
C ASP A 84 0.47 2.93 -9.33
N LYS A 85 1.48 3.42 -10.04
CA LYS A 85 2.82 3.67 -9.51
C LYS A 85 2.83 4.72 -8.40
N ASP A 86 2.12 5.83 -8.58
CA ASP A 86 2.00 6.88 -7.57
C ASP A 86 1.30 6.38 -6.31
N ARG A 87 0.30 5.49 -6.44
CA ARG A 87 -0.36 4.88 -5.27
C ARG A 87 0.58 3.99 -4.48
N LEU A 88 1.33 3.13 -5.17
CA LEU A 88 2.33 2.25 -4.54
C LEU A 88 3.42 3.06 -3.82
N ILE A 89 3.91 4.12 -4.48
CA ILE A 89 4.95 5.00 -3.92
C ILE A 89 4.41 5.79 -2.74
N ASN A 90 3.21 6.35 -2.81
CA ASN A 90 2.59 7.10 -1.71
C ASN A 90 2.35 6.19 -0.48
N ALA A 91 1.85 4.97 -0.70
CA ALA A 91 1.70 3.97 0.36
C ALA A 91 3.04 3.62 1.03
N ALA A 92 4.11 3.47 0.24
CA ALA A 92 5.45 3.25 0.77
C ALA A 92 5.95 4.46 1.58
N MET A 93 5.77 5.67 1.05
CA MET A 93 6.22 6.92 1.69
C MET A 93 5.54 7.20 3.02
N LEU A 94 4.29 6.76 3.23
CA LEU A 94 3.59 6.93 4.51
C LEU A 94 4.38 6.39 5.71
N TYR A 95 5.12 5.30 5.50
CA TYR A 95 5.89 4.61 6.54
C TYR A 95 7.41 4.75 6.36
N LEU A 96 7.89 4.83 5.11
CA LEU A 96 9.33 4.91 4.81
C LEU A 96 9.85 6.34 4.66
N SER A 97 8.98 7.35 4.57
CA SER A 97 9.49 8.71 4.71
C SER A 97 9.99 8.81 6.13
N GLU A 98 11.31 8.93 6.29
CA GLU A 98 11.85 9.62 7.44
C GLU A 98 10.99 10.84 7.61
N TYR A 99 10.23 10.84 8.71
CA TYR A 99 9.68 11.99 9.38
C TYR A 99 9.80 13.24 8.50
N ARG A 100 8.73 13.66 7.81
CA ARG A 100 8.62 15.06 7.36
C ARG A 100 8.53 15.92 8.63
N LYS A 101 9.62 15.96 9.41
CA LYS A 101 9.91 16.82 10.55
C LYS A 101 10.13 18.20 9.92
N GLY A 102 9.03 18.82 9.50
CA GLY A 102 9.08 20.05 8.72
C GLY A 102 7.84 20.36 7.88
N VAL A 103 6.64 19.92 8.28
CA VAL A 103 5.46 20.75 8.00
C VAL A 103 5.02 21.35 9.33
N GLU A 104 5.70 22.44 9.67
CA GLU A 104 5.13 23.45 10.52
C GLU A 104 3.91 23.99 9.77
N TRP A 105 2.72 23.73 10.30
CA TRP A 105 1.53 24.46 9.88
C TRP A 105 1.68 25.88 10.43
N ALA A 106 2.18 26.78 9.58
CA ALA A 106 2.20 28.23 9.81
C ALA A 106 0.84 28.85 9.42
#